data_AF-A0AAW1NAU5-F1
#
_entry.id   AF-A0AAW1NAU5-F1
#
_cell.length_a   1.000
_cell.length_b   1.000
_cell.length_c   1.000
_cell.angle_alpha   90.00
_cell.angle_beta   90.00
_cell.angle_gamma   90.00
#
_symmetry.space_group_name_H-M   'P 1'
#
loop_
_entity.id
_entity.type
_entity.pdbx_description
1 polymer ?
#
loop_
_entity_poly.entity_id
_entity_poly.type
_entity_poly.pdbx_seq_one_letter_code
_entity_poly.pdbx_strand_id
1 'polypeptide(L)'
;MVNGVLIVEDCSLLSTSEHVRGQIFVCYEAVDRQIESKFDAAGGKTKSCKTDIVRYTLPVVSVGYEEGLQILAYTKKRKNPTVILSFRRDRVEAKSAPMVATYSSIGPNYWTPEVLKTRYPEGANNPGLVYDASVDDYIQLLCALDYAEELVDVITRGSSTVACANYAGKGPGDFNYLSFSVVFDSGNLYKLYTRMLTNVADLRDVGTYNARVINPNPDEVTITVTPQQLTFSEVNQKQSF
;
A
#
# COMPACT_ATOMS: atom_id res chain seq x y z
N MET A 1 -37.70 20.39 -9.88
CA MET A 1 -38.20 19.01 -10.11
C MET A 1 -37.87 18.65 -11.54
N VAL A 2 -37.26 17.48 -11.76
CA VAL A 2 -36.97 16.97 -13.11
C VAL A 2 -38.01 15.89 -13.41
N ASN A 3 -38.68 15.99 -14.56
CA ASN A 3 -39.73 15.06 -14.97
C ASN A 3 -39.15 14.02 -15.94
N GLY A 4 -39.28 12.75 -15.60
CA GLY A 4 -38.78 11.64 -16.43
C GLY A 4 -37.45 11.09 -15.91
N VAL A 5 -37.53 9.91 -15.28
CA VAL A 5 -36.36 9.07 -15.01
C VAL A 5 -36.35 7.96 -16.05
N LEU A 6 -35.26 7.86 -16.81
CA LEU A 6 -35.06 6.79 -17.78
C LEU A 6 -34.03 5.79 -17.24
N ILE A 7 -34.33 4.51 -17.40
CA ILE A 7 -33.38 3.44 -17.10
C ILE A 7 -32.60 3.16 -18.37
N VAL A 8 -31.27 3.20 -18.28
CA VAL A 8 -30.36 2.92 -19.40
C VAL A 8 -29.35 1.87 -18.97
N GLU A 9 -29.18 0.84 -19.79
CA GLU A 9 -28.24 -0.26 -19.52
C GLU A 9 -26.78 0.16 -19.76
N ASP A 10 -26.53 1.11 -20.66
CA ASP A 10 -25.19 1.64 -20.94
C ASP A 10 -25.19 3.16 -21.05
N CYS A 11 -24.50 3.80 -20.11
CA CYS A 11 -24.44 5.26 -20.01
C CYS A 11 -23.21 5.88 -20.68
N SER A 12 -22.34 5.07 -21.29
CA SER A 12 -21.19 5.56 -22.06
C SER A 12 -21.61 6.42 -23.27
N LEU A 13 -22.81 6.16 -23.81
CA LEU A 13 -23.39 6.87 -24.96
C LEU A 13 -24.19 8.14 -24.59
N LEU A 14 -24.39 8.43 -23.30
CA LEU A 14 -25.17 9.61 -22.87
C LEU A 14 -24.44 10.94 -23.06
N SER A 15 -23.15 10.91 -23.41
CA SER A 15 -22.34 12.12 -23.63
C SER A 15 -22.61 12.83 -24.96
N THR A 16 -23.30 12.18 -25.92
CA THR A 16 -23.39 12.65 -27.31
C THR A 16 -24.81 13.00 -27.81
N SER A 17 -25.88 12.77 -27.04
CA SER A 17 -27.24 12.93 -27.57
C SER A 17 -27.91 14.28 -27.23
N GLU A 18 -28.64 14.84 -28.18
CA GLU A 18 -29.49 16.04 -28.03
C GLU A 18 -30.71 15.80 -27.10
N HIS A 19 -30.98 14.55 -26.71
CA HIS A 19 -32.17 14.10 -25.97
C HIS A 19 -32.01 14.08 -24.43
N VAL A 20 -30.89 14.55 -23.89
CA VAL A 20 -30.52 14.42 -22.45
C VAL A 20 -31.07 15.58 -21.59
N ARG A 21 -31.65 16.61 -22.21
CA ARG A 21 -32.02 17.85 -21.51
C ARG A 21 -33.27 17.65 -20.64
N GLY A 22 -33.09 17.75 -19.33
CA GLY A 22 -34.19 17.73 -18.36
C GLY A 22 -34.71 16.35 -17.99
N GLN A 23 -33.90 15.30 -18.17
CA GLN A 23 -34.18 13.94 -17.74
C GLN A 23 -33.07 13.44 -16.80
N ILE A 24 -33.38 12.49 -15.92
CA ILE A 24 -32.41 11.80 -15.08
C ILE A 24 -32.25 10.37 -15.61
N PHE A 25 -31.02 9.93 -15.76
CA PHE A 25 -30.70 8.58 -16.24
C PHE A 25 -30.21 7.72 -15.07
N VAL A 26 -30.77 6.53 -14.92
CA VAL A 26 -30.30 5.51 -13.98
C VAL A 26 -29.50 4.49 -14.78
N CYS A 27 -28.20 4.43 -14.49
CA CYS A 27 -27.20 3.65 -15.19
C CYS A 27 -26.86 2.39 -14.41
N TYR A 28 -26.75 1.26 -15.09
CA TYR A 28 -26.14 0.05 -14.54
C TYR A 28 -24.79 -0.17 -15.19
N GLU A 29 -23.71 0.12 -14.48
CA GLU A 29 -22.45 -0.52 -14.84
C GLU A 29 -22.56 -1.98 -14.40
N ALA A 30 -22.71 -2.88 -15.38
CA ALA A 30 -22.46 -4.29 -15.14
C ALA A 30 -21.00 -4.38 -14.69
N VAL A 31 -20.78 -4.56 -13.40
CA VAL A 31 -19.48 -4.98 -12.90
C VAL A 31 -19.15 -6.27 -13.64
N ASP A 32 -18.08 -6.20 -14.41
CA ASP A 32 -17.54 -7.24 -15.27
C ASP A 32 -17.78 -8.65 -14.68
N ARG A 33 -18.61 -9.48 -15.34
CA ARG A 33 -19.00 -10.82 -14.82
C ARG A 33 -17.79 -11.73 -14.58
N GLN A 34 -16.63 -11.41 -15.16
CA GLN A 34 -15.38 -12.14 -14.92
C GLN A 34 -14.77 -11.89 -13.53
N ILE A 35 -15.16 -10.81 -12.83
CA ILE A 35 -14.59 -10.48 -11.51
C ILE A 35 -15.33 -11.23 -10.39
N GLU A 36 -16.65 -11.39 -10.49
CA GLU A 36 -17.44 -12.15 -9.49
C GLU A 36 -17.00 -13.63 -9.42
N SER A 37 -16.77 -14.29 -10.57
CA SER A 37 -16.38 -15.71 -10.57
C SER A 37 -14.99 -15.97 -9.99
N LYS A 38 -14.11 -14.97 -9.97
CA LYS A 38 -12.76 -15.08 -9.38
C LYS A 38 -12.73 -14.72 -7.88
N PHE A 39 -13.67 -13.89 -7.41
CA PHE A 39 -13.76 -13.50 -6.01
C PHE A 39 -14.46 -14.53 -5.13
N ASP A 40 -15.49 -15.21 -5.64
CA ASP A 40 -16.17 -16.29 -4.89
C ASP A 40 -15.26 -17.50 -4.67
N ALA A 41 -14.31 -17.75 -5.56
CA ALA A 41 -13.29 -18.79 -5.40
C ALA A 41 -12.29 -18.53 -4.25
N ALA A 42 -12.24 -17.30 -3.73
CA ALA A 42 -11.31 -16.89 -2.67
C ALA A 42 -12.00 -16.66 -1.29
N GLY A 43 -13.28 -17.00 -1.13
CA GLY A 43 -13.98 -16.94 0.16
C GLY A 43 -14.25 -15.53 0.71
N GLY A 44 -13.98 -14.48 -0.07
CA GLY A 44 -14.13 -13.09 0.34
C GLY A 44 -15.49 -12.49 -0.03
N LYS A 45 -16.46 -12.48 0.90
CA LYS A 45 -17.69 -11.70 0.77
C LYS A 45 -17.41 -10.20 0.98
N THR A 46 -16.81 -9.54 -0.01
CA THR A 46 -16.73 -8.07 -0.04
C THR A 46 -17.19 -7.55 -1.39
N LYS A 47 -18.30 -6.80 -1.40
CA LYS A 47 -18.77 -6.05 -2.57
C LYS A 47 -17.76 -4.93 -2.83
N SER A 48 -16.80 -5.19 -3.71
CA SER A 48 -15.79 -4.20 -4.10
C SER A 48 -16.43 -3.15 -4.99
N CYS A 49 -16.80 -2.01 -4.42
CA CYS A 49 -17.10 -0.80 -5.17
C CYS A 49 -15.75 -0.16 -5.53
N LYS A 50 -15.41 -0.07 -6.83
CA LYS A 50 -14.22 0.67 -7.27
C LYS A 50 -14.38 2.12 -6.84
N THR A 51 -13.55 2.58 -5.90
CA THR A 51 -13.46 3.99 -5.51
C THR A 51 -12.57 4.73 -6.51
N ASP A 52 -12.92 4.69 -7.79
CA ASP A 52 -12.24 5.48 -8.81
C ASP A 52 -12.86 6.87 -8.87
N ILE A 53 -12.02 7.92 -8.86
CA ILE A 53 -12.50 9.28 -9.13
C ILE A 53 -12.71 9.40 -10.63
N VAL A 54 -13.90 9.00 -11.09
CA VAL A 54 -14.30 9.17 -12.48
C VAL A 54 -14.78 10.60 -12.67
N ARG A 55 -14.18 11.33 -13.62
CA ARG A 55 -14.65 12.66 -14.01
C ARG A 55 -15.85 12.50 -14.94
N TYR A 56 -17.01 12.97 -14.50
CA TYR A 56 -18.19 13.07 -15.34
C TYR A 56 -18.42 14.53 -15.76
N THR A 57 -18.75 14.75 -17.04
CA THR A 57 -19.10 16.07 -17.59
C THR A 57 -20.52 16.49 -17.20
N LEU A 58 -21.34 15.53 -16.75
CA LEU A 58 -22.70 15.75 -16.22
C LEU A 58 -22.71 15.54 -14.70
N PRO A 59 -23.65 16.16 -13.96
CA PRO A 59 -23.85 15.85 -12.54
C PRO A 59 -24.21 14.36 -12.36
N VAL A 60 -23.35 13.62 -11.65
CA VAL A 60 -23.52 12.19 -11.36
C VAL A 60 -23.52 11.97 -9.86
N VAL A 61 -24.38 11.07 -9.40
CA VAL A 61 -24.39 10.55 -8.02
C VAL A 61 -24.16 9.05 -8.10
N SER A 62 -23.05 8.58 -7.55
CA SER A 62 -22.81 7.15 -7.35
C SER A 62 -23.47 6.72 -6.04
N VAL A 63 -24.10 5.55 -6.06
CA VAL A 63 -24.79 4.96 -4.92
C VAL A 63 -24.29 3.54 -4.69
N GLY A 64 -24.37 3.06 -3.46
CA GLY A 64 -24.07 1.68 -3.14
C GLY A 64 -25.04 0.70 -3.83
N TYR A 65 -24.65 -0.57 -3.89
CA TYR A 65 -25.43 -1.61 -4.55
C TYR A 65 -26.85 -1.75 -3.96
N GLU A 66 -26.97 -1.73 -2.62
CA GLU A 66 -28.26 -1.89 -1.94
C GLU A 66 -29.18 -0.69 -2.18
N GLU A 67 -28.64 0.53 -2.12
CA GLU A 67 -29.38 1.75 -2.45
C GLU A 67 -29.81 1.78 -3.92
N GLY A 68 -28.95 1.30 -4.83
CA GLY A 68 -29.24 1.16 -6.25
C GLY A 68 -30.44 0.26 -6.53
N LEU A 69 -30.56 -0.88 -5.85
CA LEU A 69 -31.71 -1.78 -5.98
C LEU A 69 -33.03 -1.11 -5.54
N GLN A 70 -32.99 -0.29 -4.48
CA GLN A 70 -34.16 0.44 -4.02
C GLN A 70 -34.62 1.49 -5.05
N ILE A 71 -33.68 2.21 -5.67
CA ILE A 71 -33.96 3.18 -6.74
C ILE A 71 -34.57 2.48 -7.97
N LEU A 72 -34.05 1.30 -8.32
CA LEU A 72 -34.60 0.50 -9.43
C LEU A 72 -36.04 0.07 -9.17
N ALA A 73 -36.31 -0.46 -7.97
CA ALA A 73 -37.65 -0.88 -7.57
C ALA A 73 -38.64 0.29 -7.57
N TYR A 74 -38.21 1.46 -7.10
CA TYR A 74 -39.01 2.69 -7.15
C TYR A 74 -39.39 3.09 -8.58
N THR A 75 -38.43 3.04 -9.49
CA THR A 75 -38.59 3.47 -10.90
C THR A 75 -39.56 2.55 -11.65
N LYS A 76 -39.48 1.23 -11.44
CA LYS A 76 -40.38 0.24 -12.09
C LYS A 76 -41.85 0.32 -11.62
N LYS A 77 -42.10 0.82 -10.41
CA LYS A 77 -43.43 0.82 -9.78
C LYS A 77 -44.31 2.03 -10.20
N ARG A 78 -43.73 3.07 -10.80
CA ARG A 78 -44.41 4.34 -11.09
C ARG A 78 -44.38 4.62 -12.60
N LYS A 79 -45.49 5.14 -13.13
CA LYS A 79 -45.54 5.59 -14.53
C LYS A 79 -44.69 6.83 -14.79
N ASN A 80 -44.63 7.75 -13.81
CA ASN A 80 -43.86 9.01 -13.87
C ASN A 80 -43.00 9.16 -12.59
N PRO A 81 -41.87 8.47 -12.49
CA PRO A 81 -40.93 8.64 -11.38
C PRO A 81 -40.30 10.04 -11.37
N THR A 82 -40.07 10.59 -10.18
CA THR A 82 -39.46 11.92 -9.97
C THR A 82 -38.43 11.85 -8.86
N VAL A 83 -37.27 12.50 -9.05
CA VAL A 83 -36.18 12.50 -8.07
C VAL A 83 -35.77 13.95 -7.76
N ILE A 84 -35.37 14.18 -6.51
CA ILE A 84 -34.77 15.44 -6.07
C ILE A 84 -33.38 15.12 -5.53
N LEU A 85 -32.35 15.67 -6.17
CA LEU A 85 -30.98 15.62 -5.69
C LEU A 85 -30.71 16.90 -4.91
N SER A 86 -30.29 16.75 -3.66
CA SER A 86 -29.90 17.88 -2.81
C SER A 86 -28.50 17.64 -2.28
N PHE A 87 -27.60 18.57 -2.58
CA PHE A 87 -26.26 18.54 -2.00
C PHE A 87 -26.35 19.03 -0.56
N ARG A 88 -26.11 18.12 0.38
CA ARG A 88 -25.74 18.50 1.75
C ARG A 88 -24.22 18.57 1.81
N ARG A 89 -23.68 19.42 2.70
CA ARG A 89 -22.24 19.59 2.91
C ARG A 89 -21.52 18.23 2.99
N ASP A 90 -20.25 18.25 2.63
CA ASP A 90 -19.32 17.13 2.80
C ASP A 90 -19.37 16.61 4.24
N ARG A 91 -19.52 15.28 4.38
CA ARG A 91 -19.42 14.59 5.67
C ARG A 91 -18.04 13.96 5.74
N VAL A 92 -17.19 14.47 6.62
CA VAL A 92 -15.80 13.99 6.81
C VAL A 92 -15.75 12.74 7.73
N GLU A 93 -16.89 12.25 8.21
CA GLU A 93 -16.98 11.13 9.16
C GLU A 93 -16.98 9.76 8.46
N ALA A 94 -15.85 9.36 7.88
CA ALA A 94 -15.66 7.99 7.43
C ALA A 94 -15.17 7.11 8.59
N LYS A 95 -16.02 6.17 9.06
CA LYS A 95 -15.72 5.28 10.20
C LYS A 95 -14.51 4.36 10.02
N SER A 96 -13.98 4.24 8.80
CA SER A 96 -12.88 3.32 8.46
C SER A 96 -11.68 4.01 7.82
N ALA A 97 -11.57 5.35 7.89
CA ALA A 97 -10.42 6.04 7.33
C ALA A 97 -9.21 6.00 8.31
N PRO A 98 -7.96 5.89 7.80
CA PRO A 98 -7.58 5.72 6.39
C PRO A 98 -7.64 4.24 5.92
N MET A 99 -7.96 4.02 4.64
CA MET A 99 -7.88 2.70 3.98
C MET A 99 -6.91 2.77 2.80
N VAL A 100 -6.29 1.64 2.46
CA VAL A 100 -5.49 1.53 1.23
C VAL A 100 -6.44 1.53 0.03
N ALA A 101 -6.23 2.45 -0.91
CA ALA A 101 -7.04 2.51 -2.13
C ALA A 101 -6.82 1.26 -2.99
N THR A 102 -7.88 0.74 -3.60
CA THR A 102 -7.87 -0.52 -4.37
C THR A 102 -6.94 -0.50 -5.58
N TYR A 103 -6.61 0.67 -6.12
CA TYR A 103 -5.66 0.85 -7.22
C TYR A 103 -4.20 1.02 -6.77
N SER A 104 -3.92 1.02 -5.46
CA SER A 104 -2.54 1.06 -4.97
C SER A 104 -1.82 -0.23 -5.34
N SER A 105 -0.62 -0.12 -5.92
CA SER A 105 0.21 -1.29 -6.21
C SER A 105 0.53 -2.05 -4.92
N ILE A 106 0.26 -3.35 -4.92
CA ILE A 106 0.52 -4.24 -3.79
C ILE A 106 1.94 -4.80 -3.93
N GLY A 107 2.69 -4.86 -2.83
CA GLY A 107 3.99 -5.54 -2.80
C GLY A 107 3.86 -7.07 -2.84
N PRO A 108 4.97 -7.81 -2.67
CA PRO A 108 6.33 -7.32 -2.47
C PRO A 108 6.99 -6.82 -3.76
N ASN A 109 8.17 -6.20 -3.65
CA ASN A 109 8.97 -5.85 -4.82
C ASN A 109 9.41 -7.13 -5.54
N TYR A 110 9.13 -7.24 -6.84
CA TYR A 110 9.48 -8.42 -7.65
C TYR A 110 11.00 -8.69 -7.68
N TRP A 111 11.83 -7.65 -7.74
CA TRP A 111 13.27 -7.78 -7.86
C TRP A 111 13.97 -8.05 -6.53
N THR A 112 13.38 -7.57 -5.43
CA THR A 112 13.99 -7.58 -4.09
C THR A 112 12.91 -7.83 -3.03
N PRO A 113 12.30 -9.01 -3.00
CA PRO A 113 11.17 -9.27 -2.10
C PRO A 113 11.54 -9.10 -0.61
N GLU A 114 12.82 -9.19 -0.26
CA GLU A 114 13.40 -8.98 1.08
C GLU A 114 13.36 -7.51 1.53
N VAL A 115 13.18 -6.56 0.61
CA VAL A 115 13.08 -5.12 0.90
C VAL A 115 11.66 -4.62 0.64
N LEU A 116 10.91 -4.38 1.72
CA LEU A 116 9.54 -3.87 1.63
C LEU A 116 9.52 -2.37 1.30
N LYS A 117 8.52 -1.93 0.53
CA LYS A 117 8.25 -0.51 0.33
C LYS A 117 7.37 0.00 1.46
N THR A 118 7.90 0.86 2.33
CA THR A 118 7.19 1.41 3.50
C THR A 118 6.65 2.82 3.25
N ARG A 119 5.75 3.31 4.12
CA ARG A 119 5.20 4.68 4.12
C ARG A 119 5.70 5.46 5.34
N TYR A 120 5.90 6.78 5.17
CA TYR A 120 6.34 7.71 6.21
C TYR A 120 5.32 7.80 7.38
N PRO A 121 5.73 7.57 8.63
CA PRO A 121 4.85 7.65 9.79
C PRO A 121 4.72 9.07 10.36
N GLU A 122 3.68 9.31 11.15
CA GLU A 122 3.59 10.48 12.00
C GLU A 122 4.76 10.48 13.02
N GLY A 123 5.37 11.64 13.28
CA GLY A 123 6.46 11.78 14.27
C GLY A 123 7.88 11.67 13.72
N ALA A 124 8.08 11.58 12.41
CA ALA A 124 9.41 11.45 11.82
C ALA A 124 10.29 12.72 11.83
N ASN A 125 9.83 13.81 12.46
CA ASN A 125 10.68 14.98 12.75
C ASN A 125 11.66 14.74 13.91
N ASN A 126 11.38 13.80 14.82
CA ASN A 126 12.30 13.39 15.89
C ASN A 126 12.16 11.88 16.15
N PRO A 127 12.79 11.03 15.31
CA PRO A 127 12.60 9.59 15.37
C PRO A 127 13.39 8.91 16.51
N GLY A 128 14.34 9.60 17.14
CA GLY A 128 15.25 9.06 18.15
C GLY A 128 16.32 8.13 17.57
N LEU A 129 15.92 7.09 16.83
CA LEU A 129 16.81 6.17 16.14
C LEU A 129 16.51 6.12 14.64
N VAL A 130 17.54 5.92 13.82
CA VAL A 130 17.42 5.77 12.36
C VAL A 130 18.21 4.57 11.85
N TYR A 131 17.70 3.95 10.78
CA TYR A 131 18.43 2.98 9.98
C TYR A 131 19.14 3.75 8.85
N ASP A 132 20.40 4.11 9.06
CA ASP A 132 21.18 4.80 8.04
C ASP A 132 21.73 3.80 7.01
N ALA A 133 21.63 4.16 5.74
CA ALA A 133 22.26 3.43 4.64
C ALA A 133 23.25 4.35 3.91
N SER A 134 24.48 3.87 3.74
CA SER A 134 25.54 4.52 2.98
C SER A 134 25.59 3.99 1.55
N VAL A 135 26.43 4.58 0.70
CA VAL A 135 26.68 4.08 -0.67
C VAL A 135 27.17 2.63 -0.65
N ASP A 136 27.97 2.26 0.35
CA ASP A 136 28.50 0.90 0.52
C ASP A 136 27.38 -0.13 0.74
N ASP A 137 26.35 0.24 1.51
CA ASP A 137 25.17 -0.61 1.74
C ASP A 137 24.38 -0.82 0.44
N TYR A 138 24.30 0.20 -0.43
CA TYR A 138 23.67 0.05 -1.74
C TYR A 138 24.51 -0.82 -2.69
N ILE A 139 25.84 -0.72 -2.65
CA ILE A 139 26.74 -1.61 -3.41
C ILE A 139 26.54 -3.05 -2.94
N GLN A 140 26.54 -3.27 -1.62
CA GLN A 140 26.27 -4.58 -1.03
C GLN A 140 24.94 -5.16 -1.51
N LEU A 141 23.86 -4.37 -1.49
CA LEU A 141 22.55 -4.79 -1.98
C LEU A 141 22.60 -5.16 -3.46
N LEU A 142 23.19 -4.32 -4.31
CA LEU A 142 23.25 -4.58 -5.75
C LEU A 142 24.09 -5.83 -6.07
N CYS A 143 25.22 -6.02 -5.38
CA CYS A 143 26.03 -7.23 -5.47
C CYS A 143 25.24 -8.48 -5.03
N ALA A 144 24.45 -8.38 -3.96
CA ALA A 144 23.62 -9.48 -3.48
C ALA A 144 22.44 -9.84 -4.41
N LEU A 145 22.16 -8.98 -5.39
CA LEU A 145 21.18 -9.22 -6.46
C LEU A 145 21.84 -9.70 -7.77
N ASP A 146 23.11 -10.11 -7.71
CA ASP A 146 23.91 -10.60 -8.82
C ASP A 146 24.07 -9.60 -9.98
N TYR A 147 24.07 -8.30 -9.68
CA TYR A 147 24.40 -7.27 -10.68
C TYR A 147 25.89 -7.34 -11.02
N ALA A 148 26.22 -7.21 -12.31
CA ALA A 148 27.60 -7.12 -12.78
C ALA A 148 28.29 -5.87 -12.20
N GLU A 149 29.55 -6.01 -11.78
CA GLU A 149 30.30 -4.94 -11.11
C GLU A 149 30.39 -3.66 -11.96
N GLU A 150 30.51 -3.78 -13.28
CA GLU A 150 30.52 -2.62 -14.19
C GLU A 150 29.19 -1.86 -14.19
N LEU A 151 28.07 -2.58 -14.03
CA LEU A 151 26.75 -1.96 -13.94
C LEU A 151 26.57 -1.28 -12.58
N VAL A 152 27.05 -1.90 -11.50
CA VAL A 152 27.02 -1.29 -10.16
C VAL A 152 27.84 -0.01 -10.15
N ASP A 153 29.03 -0.01 -10.75
CA ASP A 153 29.89 1.16 -10.87
C ASP A 153 29.20 2.33 -11.59
N VAL A 154 28.47 2.03 -12.68
CA VAL A 154 27.66 3.03 -13.39
C VAL A 154 26.53 3.57 -12.51
N ILE A 155 25.82 2.70 -11.78
CA ILE A 155 24.72 3.09 -10.89
C ILE A 155 25.21 3.99 -9.75
N THR A 156 26.35 3.63 -9.15
CA THR A 156 26.97 4.39 -8.05
C THR A 156 27.82 5.56 -8.54
N ARG A 157 27.89 5.76 -9.86
CA ARG A 157 28.61 6.86 -10.54
C ARG A 157 30.10 6.89 -10.21
N GLY A 158 30.73 5.72 -10.07
CA GLY A 158 32.14 5.61 -9.72
C GLY A 158 32.48 6.19 -8.34
N SER A 159 31.51 6.19 -7.40
CA SER A 159 31.72 6.72 -6.05
C SER A 159 32.76 5.91 -5.25
N SER A 160 33.00 4.65 -5.61
CA SER A 160 33.99 3.76 -5.01
C SER A 160 34.29 2.59 -5.95
N THR A 161 35.45 1.95 -5.78
CA THR A 161 35.78 0.72 -6.49
C THR A 161 34.83 -0.40 -6.06
N VAL A 162 34.03 -0.90 -6.99
CA VAL A 162 33.12 -2.03 -6.74
C VAL A 162 33.94 -3.32 -6.71
N ALA A 163 33.79 -4.08 -5.62
CA ALA A 163 34.33 -5.42 -5.49
C ALA A 163 33.34 -6.28 -4.71
N CYS A 164 32.44 -6.96 -5.43
CA CYS A 164 31.34 -7.72 -4.84
C CYS A 164 31.81 -8.88 -3.97
N ALA A 165 33.03 -9.38 -4.22
CA ALA A 165 33.68 -10.37 -3.36
C ALA A 165 33.79 -9.93 -1.88
N ASN A 166 33.85 -8.63 -1.60
CA ASN A 166 33.91 -8.10 -0.24
C ASN A 166 32.60 -8.31 0.54
N TYR A 167 31.49 -8.53 -0.15
CA TYR A 167 30.17 -8.77 0.44
C TYR A 167 29.73 -10.23 0.31
N ALA A 168 30.67 -11.14 0.06
CA ALA A 168 30.36 -12.56 -0.05
C ALA A 168 29.61 -13.07 1.20
N GLY A 169 28.48 -13.77 0.96
CA GLY A 169 27.62 -14.29 2.03
C GLY A 169 26.59 -13.30 2.58
N LYS A 170 26.59 -12.04 2.12
CA LYS A 170 25.52 -11.08 2.42
C LYS A 170 24.38 -11.21 1.42
N GLY A 171 23.15 -11.22 1.92
CA GLY A 171 21.94 -11.25 1.10
C GLY A 171 21.29 -9.87 0.93
N PRO A 172 20.27 -9.73 0.06
CA PRO A 172 19.49 -8.51 -0.04
C PRO A 172 18.81 -8.13 1.29
N GLY A 173 18.49 -9.15 2.10
CA GLY A 173 17.93 -8.97 3.44
C GLY A 173 18.91 -8.44 4.48
N ASP A 174 20.22 -8.30 4.20
CA ASP A 174 21.19 -7.64 5.10
C ASP A 174 21.23 -6.12 4.92
N PHE A 175 20.57 -5.59 3.88
CA PHE A 175 20.49 -4.15 3.64
C PHE A 175 19.86 -3.43 4.85
N ASN A 176 20.50 -2.36 5.33
CA ASN A 176 20.11 -1.67 6.56
C ASN A 176 18.82 -0.85 6.41
N TYR A 177 17.70 -1.55 6.32
CA TYR A 177 16.39 -0.99 6.02
C TYR A 177 15.43 -1.13 7.21
N LEU A 178 14.51 -0.17 7.33
CA LEU A 178 13.54 -0.04 8.44
C LEU A 178 12.54 -1.22 8.55
N SER A 179 12.52 -2.11 7.59
CA SER A 179 11.58 -3.24 7.55
C SER A 179 12.29 -4.54 7.17
N PHE A 180 11.73 -5.65 7.63
CA PHE A 180 12.18 -6.99 7.29
C PHE A 180 11.16 -7.66 6.37
N SER A 181 11.65 -8.34 5.33
CA SER A 181 10.89 -9.36 4.62
C SER A 181 11.75 -10.62 4.52
N VAL A 182 11.11 -11.76 4.78
CA VAL A 182 11.79 -13.05 4.86
C VAL A 182 11.16 -13.97 3.84
N VAL A 183 11.96 -14.42 2.88
CA VAL A 183 11.56 -15.47 1.95
C VAL A 183 12.21 -16.76 2.42
N PHE A 184 11.39 -17.79 2.62
CA PHE A 184 11.87 -19.13 2.97
C PHE A 184 11.91 -20.00 1.71
N ASP A 185 13.07 -20.58 1.48
CA ASP A 185 13.37 -21.52 0.42
C ASP A 185 13.48 -22.92 1.02
N SER A 186 13.17 -23.97 0.25
CA SER A 186 12.93 -25.35 0.75
C SER A 186 14.08 -25.99 1.53
N GLY A 187 15.28 -25.41 1.52
CA GLY A 187 16.45 -25.88 2.27
C GLY A 187 16.79 -25.09 3.55
N ASN A 188 16.19 -23.91 3.77
CA ASN A 188 16.58 -23.01 4.86
C ASN A 188 15.46 -22.89 5.90
N LEU A 189 15.65 -23.53 7.06
CA LEU A 189 14.68 -23.53 8.17
C LEU A 189 14.66 -22.21 8.97
N TYR A 190 15.67 -21.36 8.79
CA TYR A 190 15.76 -20.04 9.42
C TYR A 190 16.55 -19.06 8.55
N LYS A 191 16.35 -17.76 8.78
CA LYS A 191 17.14 -16.66 8.19
C LYS A 191 17.59 -15.73 9.30
N LEU A 192 18.83 -15.26 9.22
CA LEU A 192 19.41 -14.30 10.15
C LEU A 192 19.69 -13.01 9.39
N TYR A 193 19.29 -11.88 9.96
CA TYR A 193 19.58 -10.56 9.42
C TYR A 193 20.22 -9.71 10.50
N THR A 194 21.25 -8.95 10.11
CA THR A 194 21.85 -7.94 10.97
C THR A 194 21.38 -6.56 10.54
N ARG A 195 21.08 -5.71 11.51
CA ARG A 195 20.77 -4.29 11.28
C ARG A 195 21.66 -3.39 12.12
N MET A 196 21.71 -2.12 11.77
CA MET A 196 22.44 -1.11 12.50
C MET A 196 21.56 0.11 12.73
N LEU A 197 21.40 0.50 13.98
CA LEU A 197 20.69 1.69 14.39
C LEU A 197 21.68 2.79 14.75
N THR A 198 21.45 3.99 14.21
CA THR A 198 22.14 5.22 14.62
C THR A 198 21.23 5.99 15.58
N ASN A 199 21.78 6.42 16.71
CA ASN A 199 21.08 7.35 17.60
C ASN A 199 21.14 8.78 17.05
N VAL A 200 19.98 9.39 16.84
CA VAL A 200 19.84 10.80 16.40
C VAL A 200 19.06 11.65 17.41
N ALA A 201 18.73 11.09 18.58
CA ALA A 201 18.14 11.82 19.68
C ALA A 201 19.15 12.85 20.25
N ASP A 202 18.63 13.92 20.87
CA ASP A 202 19.47 14.86 21.59
C ASP A 202 20.19 14.18 22.77
N LEU A 203 21.33 14.74 23.21
CA LEU A 203 22.11 14.21 24.33
C LEU A 203 21.32 14.04 25.63
N ARG A 204 20.21 14.77 25.79
CA ARG A 204 19.33 14.68 26.96
C ARG A 204 18.38 13.48 26.92
N ASP A 205 18.21 12.90 25.74
CA ASP A 205 17.28 11.83 25.42
C ASP A 205 17.99 10.52 25.05
N VAL A 206 19.33 10.47 25.22
CA VAL A 206 20.09 9.22 25.11
C VAL A 206 19.62 8.23 26.17
N GLY A 207 19.53 6.96 25.80
CA GLY A 207 18.97 5.98 26.69
C GLY A 207 18.99 4.57 26.15
N THR A 208 18.25 3.74 26.86
CA THR A 208 18.18 2.31 26.64
C THR A 208 16.87 1.95 25.96
N TYR A 209 16.95 1.31 24.81
CA TYR A 209 15.83 0.86 24.01
C TYR A 209 15.66 -0.65 24.17
N ASN A 210 14.44 -1.10 24.47
CA ASN A 210 14.10 -2.52 24.55
C ASN A 210 13.31 -2.93 23.32
N ALA A 211 13.75 -4.00 22.66
CA ALA A 211 13.05 -4.57 21.52
C ALA A 211 11.75 -5.25 21.99
N ARG A 212 10.63 -4.87 21.38
CA ARG A 212 9.33 -5.54 21.58
C ARG A 212 8.93 -6.26 20.31
N VAL A 213 8.84 -7.58 20.37
CA VAL A 213 8.40 -8.43 19.27
C VAL A 213 6.91 -8.75 19.43
N ILE A 214 6.12 -8.50 18.39
CA ILE A 214 4.71 -8.89 18.32
C ILE A 214 4.58 -9.85 17.15
N ASN A 215 4.24 -11.10 17.43
CA ASN A 215 4.09 -12.13 16.42
C ASN A 215 2.63 -12.63 16.38
N PRO A 216 1.86 -12.27 15.33
CA PRO A 216 0.47 -12.71 15.21
C PRO A 216 0.33 -14.20 14.84
N ASN A 217 1.38 -14.83 14.30
CA ASN A 217 1.37 -16.23 13.84
C ASN A 217 2.50 -17.06 14.49
N PRO A 218 2.50 -17.23 15.82
CA PRO A 218 3.59 -17.89 16.55
C PRO A 218 3.74 -19.38 16.26
N ASP A 219 2.66 -20.05 15.83
CA ASP A 219 2.68 -21.48 15.50
C ASP A 219 3.39 -21.77 14.16
N GLU A 220 3.52 -20.77 13.29
CA GLU A 220 4.11 -20.91 11.95
C GLU A 220 5.57 -20.43 11.89
N VAL A 221 5.88 -19.31 12.55
CA VAL A 221 7.21 -18.68 12.50
C VAL A 221 7.60 -18.19 13.89
N THR A 222 8.85 -18.45 14.30
CA THR A 222 9.44 -17.85 15.51
C THR A 222 10.30 -16.65 15.15
N ILE A 223 10.12 -15.53 15.86
CA ILE A 223 10.88 -14.29 15.66
C ILE A 223 11.68 -14.00 16.93
N THR A 224 12.98 -13.79 16.81
CA THR A 224 13.88 -13.48 17.93
C THR A 224 14.81 -12.33 17.54
N VAL A 225 15.07 -11.42 18.49
CA VAL A 225 15.95 -10.25 18.34
C VAL A 225 17.06 -10.34 19.38
N THR A 226 18.32 -10.16 18.94
CA THR A 226 19.49 -10.29 19.81
C THR A 226 20.52 -9.19 19.50
N PRO A 227 20.86 -8.29 20.44
CA PRO A 227 20.36 -8.25 21.82
C PRO A 227 18.93 -7.70 21.91
N GLN A 228 18.20 -8.06 22.98
CA GLN A 228 16.87 -7.49 23.24
C GLN A 228 16.92 -6.03 23.73
N GLN A 229 18.10 -5.53 24.05
CA GLN A 229 18.31 -4.19 24.59
C GLN A 229 19.53 -3.54 23.95
N LEU A 230 19.39 -2.27 23.54
CA LEU A 230 20.48 -1.43 23.03
C LEU A 230 20.56 -0.16 23.87
N THR A 231 21.76 0.20 24.32
CA THR A 231 21.97 1.37 25.19
C THR A 231 22.89 2.37 24.51
N PHE A 232 22.37 3.54 24.17
CA PHE A 232 23.13 4.61 23.54
C PHE A 232 23.50 5.67 24.58
N SER A 233 24.77 6.08 24.58
CA SER A 233 25.33 7.12 25.45
C SER A 233 25.66 8.42 24.71
N GLU A 234 25.74 8.38 23.37
CA GLU A 234 26.16 9.52 22.56
C GLU A 234 25.27 9.69 21.32
N VAL A 235 25.18 10.92 20.81
CA VAL A 235 24.55 11.20 19.51
C VAL A 235 25.43 10.64 18.40
N ASN A 236 24.82 10.08 17.37
CA ASN A 236 25.45 9.37 16.25
C ASN A 236 26.14 8.06 16.62
N GLN A 237 26.02 7.59 17.86
CA GLN A 237 26.47 6.25 18.22
C GLN A 237 25.66 5.21 17.45
N LYS A 238 26.36 4.23 16.89
CA LYS A 238 25.77 3.12 16.13
C LYS A 238 25.86 1.82 16.90
N GLN A 239 24.80 1.02 16.85
CA GLN A 239 24.79 -0.33 17.42
C GLN A 239 24.03 -1.29 16.52
N SER A 240 24.49 -2.53 16.50
CA SER A 240 23.89 -3.62 15.73
C SER A 240 23.08 -4.57 16.59
N PHE A 241 22.12 -5.23 15.94
CA PHE A 241 21.31 -6.32 16.48
C PHE A 241 20.95 -7.32 15.38
#